data_AF-A0A0C2FEM2-F1
#
_entry.id   AF-A0A0C2FEM2-F1
#
_cell.length_a   1.000
_cell.length_b   1.000
_cell.length_c   1.000
_cell.angle_alpha   90.00
_cell.angle_beta   90.00
_cell.angle_gamma   90.00
#
_symmetry.space_group_name_H-M   'P 1'
#
loop_
_entity.id
_entity.type
_entity.pdbx_description
1 polymer ?
#
loop_
_entity_poly.entity_id
_entity_poly.type
_entity_poly.pdbx_seq_one_letter_code
_entity_poly.pdbx_strand_id
1 'polypeptide(L)'
;MHSPCPTWPAPATQLRPRFAPDRLVHDLARLRRHRWAKQRIHNASGVGAETDVDWRVLPLRSPGGVPERTDPGGPGPDGFAPTEWTHHAPYLAEVLATLPAPVNAARLMALAPGAVSAEHCDPKYALTRGLARIHLVLSTNPDAVLVLDGTAYRWQPGQLWFGEFARPHLVRNDGATTRVHLVIDALLTAELATWFPRDWAEAMHAGAALMNRPAAALDSSPATTVRLPASFLDFAPTGGGDSMPAPDEPAIEARVEPAWDQWRLTVADGRVFALVHLGEGEFRFCGWSEQRTLQIRESDVLLRTRTPTSSHPMPIPARPNEH
;
A
#
# COMPACT_ATOMS: atom_id res chain seq x y z
N MET A 1 23.78 14.04 -3.43
CA MET A 1 23.20 14.43 -4.73
C MET A 1 21.88 13.70 -4.86
N HIS A 2 20.74 14.39 -4.87
CA HIS A 2 19.45 13.74 -5.10
C HIS A 2 19.43 13.22 -6.54
N SER A 3 19.31 11.90 -6.71
CA SER A 3 18.94 11.33 -8.00
C SER A 3 17.67 12.04 -8.50
N PRO A 4 17.61 12.49 -9.75
CA PRO A 4 16.40 13.12 -10.27
C PRO A 4 15.23 12.16 -10.08
N CYS A 5 14.14 12.67 -9.48
CA CYS A 5 12.89 11.91 -9.38
C CYS A 5 12.49 11.52 -10.82
N PRO A 6 12.19 10.24 -11.10
CA PRO A 6 11.79 9.85 -12.43
C PRO A 6 10.58 10.67 -12.86
N THR A 7 10.70 11.32 -14.01
CA THR A 7 9.61 12.08 -14.62
C THR A 7 8.68 11.10 -15.30
N TRP A 8 7.59 10.74 -14.62
CA TRP A 8 6.48 10.03 -15.26
C TRP A 8 5.90 10.87 -16.41
N PRO A 9 5.35 10.24 -17.46
CA PRO A 9 4.74 10.96 -18.58
C PRO A 9 3.62 11.93 -18.16
N ALA A 10 2.91 11.60 -17.08
CA ALA A 10 1.85 12.43 -16.50
C ALA A 10 1.69 12.11 -14.99
N PRO A 11 0.94 12.93 -14.23
CA PRO A 11 0.64 12.65 -12.82
C PRO A 11 -0.24 11.40 -12.60
N ALA A 12 -1.12 11.10 -13.56
CA ALA A 12 -1.97 9.91 -13.56
C ALA A 12 -2.09 9.31 -14.95
N THR A 13 -2.43 8.02 -15.01
CA THR A 13 -2.64 7.32 -16.27
C THR A 13 -3.76 6.29 -16.16
N GLN A 14 -4.49 6.10 -17.26
CA GLN A 14 -5.51 5.06 -17.32
C GLN A 14 -4.82 3.71 -17.56
N LEU A 15 -5.17 2.71 -16.76
CA LEU A 15 -4.73 1.34 -16.96
C LEU A 15 -5.59 0.66 -18.04
N ARG A 16 -5.00 -0.33 -18.73
CA ARG A 16 -5.63 -1.00 -19.88
C ARG A 16 -6.92 -1.76 -19.53
N PRO A 17 -7.02 -2.51 -18.42
CA PRO A 17 -8.24 -3.23 -18.09
C PRO A 17 -9.43 -2.30 -17.89
N ARG A 18 -10.61 -2.80 -18.26
CA ARG A 18 -11.91 -2.13 -18.05
C ARG A 18 -12.89 -3.12 -17.46
N PHE A 19 -13.76 -2.62 -16.60
CA PHE A 19 -14.76 -3.43 -15.90
C PHE A 19 -16.16 -2.91 -16.18
N ALA A 20 -17.14 -3.80 -16.17
CA ALA A 20 -18.53 -3.51 -16.55
C ALA A 20 -19.18 -2.57 -15.51
N PRO A 21 -19.49 -1.31 -15.86
CA PRO A 21 -20.00 -0.33 -14.89
C PRO A 21 -21.29 -0.78 -14.20
N ASP A 22 -22.22 -1.39 -14.93
CA ASP A 22 -23.51 -1.81 -14.37
C ASP A 22 -23.35 -2.89 -13.28
N ARG A 23 -22.42 -3.83 -13.47
CA ARG A 23 -22.10 -4.85 -12.46
C ARG A 23 -21.45 -4.23 -11.22
N LEU A 24 -20.60 -3.21 -11.41
CA LEU A 24 -19.99 -2.47 -10.29
C LEU A 24 -21.06 -1.73 -9.46
N VAL A 25 -21.99 -1.06 -10.14
CA VAL A 25 -23.07 -0.31 -9.49
C VAL A 25 -24.05 -1.26 -8.78
N HIS A 26 -24.29 -2.45 -9.34
CA HIS A 26 -25.10 -3.48 -8.69
C HIS A 26 -24.54 -3.92 -7.34
N ASP A 27 -23.24 -4.19 -7.26
CA ASP A 27 -22.56 -4.50 -6.00
C ASP A 27 -22.60 -3.31 -5.04
N LEU A 28 -22.35 -2.10 -5.54
CA LEU A 28 -22.44 -0.87 -4.74
C LEU A 28 -23.83 -0.68 -4.13
N ALA A 29 -24.90 -0.98 -4.87
CA ALA A 29 -26.27 -0.87 -4.38
C ALA A 29 -26.55 -1.84 -3.22
N ARG A 30 -25.93 -3.03 -3.19
CA ARG A 30 -26.01 -3.96 -2.07
C ARG A 30 -25.28 -3.41 -0.85
N LEU A 31 -24.05 -2.93 -1.04
CA LEU A 31 -23.22 -2.41 0.04
C LEU A 31 -23.75 -1.10 0.66
N ARG A 32 -24.46 -0.28 -0.11
CA ARG A 32 -25.10 0.95 0.39
C ARG A 32 -26.24 0.71 1.38
N ARG A 33 -26.75 -0.53 1.48
CA ARG A 33 -27.75 -0.90 2.50
C ARG A 33 -27.15 -0.95 3.91
N HIS A 34 -25.81 -0.90 4.01
CA HIS A 34 -25.07 -0.91 5.26
C HIS A 34 -24.51 0.49 5.57
N ARG A 35 -24.27 0.77 6.85
CA ARG A 35 -23.69 2.05 7.27
C ARG A 35 -22.20 2.08 6.99
N TRP A 36 -21.73 3.08 6.27
CA TRP A 36 -20.31 3.27 6.00
C TRP A 36 -19.69 4.17 7.07
N ALA A 37 -18.50 3.79 7.55
CA ALA A 37 -17.76 4.59 8.52
C ALA A 37 -17.20 5.86 7.86
N LYS A 38 -17.02 6.94 8.64
CA LYS A 38 -16.19 8.06 8.16
C LYS A 38 -14.74 7.62 8.06
N GLN A 39 -13.98 8.26 7.18
CA GLN A 39 -12.55 8.04 7.09
C GLN A 39 -11.87 8.36 8.43
N ARG A 40 -10.99 7.46 8.87
CA ARG A 40 -10.11 7.60 10.03
C ARG A 40 -8.70 7.12 9.67
N ILE A 41 -7.68 7.73 10.27
CA ILE A 41 -6.29 7.28 10.16
C ILE A 41 -5.96 6.46 11.42
N HIS A 42 -5.44 5.25 11.27
CA HIS A 42 -4.94 4.47 12.40
C HIS A 42 -3.41 4.52 12.40
N ASN A 43 -2.80 4.80 13.55
CA ASN A 43 -1.35 4.85 13.74
C ASN A 43 -0.94 4.06 15.00
N ALA A 44 0.36 4.02 15.29
CA ALA A 44 0.88 3.30 16.47
C ALA A 44 0.34 3.84 17.81
N SER A 45 -0.19 5.06 17.85
CA SER A 45 -0.82 5.66 19.04
C SER A 45 -2.34 5.48 19.10
N GLY A 46 -2.95 4.77 18.13
CA GLY A 46 -4.35 4.37 18.15
C GLY A 46 -5.16 4.84 16.95
N VAL A 47 -6.47 5.00 17.15
CA VAL A 47 -7.41 5.47 16.12
C VAL A 47 -7.44 6.99 16.13
N GLY A 48 -6.99 7.61 15.04
CA GLY A 48 -7.07 9.06 14.82
C GLY A 48 -8.51 9.55 14.64
N ALA A 49 -8.68 10.87 14.71
CA ALA A 49 -9.99 11.51 14.60
C ALA A 49 -10.67 11.24 13.24
N GLU A 50 -12.00 11.29 13.24
CA GLU A 50 -12.79 11.27 12.01
C GLU A 50 -12.49 12.51 11.15
N THR A 51 -12.52 12.36 9.84
CA THR A 51 -12.50 13.52 8.95
C THR A 51 -13.79 14.33 9.10
N ASP A 52 -13.68 15.66 9.14
CA ASP A 52 -14.85 16.56 9.10
C ASP A 52 -15.57 16.52 7.74
N VAL A 53 -14.84 16.14 6.69
CA VAL A 53 -15.37 15.87 5.35
C VAL A 53 -16.30 14.66 5.41
N ASP A 54 -17.48 14.73 4.76
CA ASP A 54 -18.38 13.57 4.60
C ASP A 54 -17.83 12.60 3.53
N TRP A 55 -16.68 12.01 3.89
CA TRP A 55 -15.96 11.01 3.17
C TRP A 55 -16.15 9.68 3.91
N ARG A 56 -16.94 8.80 3.30
CA ARG A 56 -17.27 7.49 3.86
C ARG A 56 -16.42 6.41 3.22
N VAL A 57 -15.98 5.46 4.05
CA VAL A 57 -15.11 4.37 3.64
C VAL A 57 -15.73 3.03 4.05
N LEU A 58 -15.71 2.08 3.12
CA LEU A 58 -16.04 0.68 3.37
C LEU A 58 -14.88 -0.20 2.88
N PRO A 59 -14.08 -0.80 3.79
CA PRO A 59 -12.98 -1.66 3.39
C PRO A 59 -13.51 -3.01 2.89
N LEU A 60 -13.13 -3.41 1.68
CA LEU A 60 -13.29 -4.78 1.19
C LEU A 60 -12.10 -5.64 1.61
N ARG A 61 -10.92 -5.04 1.79
CA ARG A 61 -9.71 -5.69 2.29
C ARG A 61 -8.93 -4.73 3.18
N SER A 62 -8.52 -5.19 4.35
CA SER A 62 -7.88 -4.39 5.40
C SER A 62 -6.89 -5.21 6.23
N PRO A 63 -6.06 -4.57 7.08
CA PRO A 63 -5.25 -5.29 8.07
C PRO A 63 -6.13 -6.19 8.94
N GLY A 64 -5.77 -7.47 9.03
CA GLY A 64 -6.52 -8.51 9.75
C GLY A 64 -7.91 -8.83 9.21
N GLY A 65 -8.35 -8.22 8.09
CA GLY A 65 -9.73 -8.36 7.60
C GLY A 65 -10.76 -7.61 8.45
N VAL A 66 -10.31 -6.65 9.27
CA VAL A 66 -11.17 -5.87 10.18
C VAL A 66 -12.05 -4.89 9.39
N PRO A 67 -13.39 -5.00 9.45
CA PRO A 67 -14.31 -4.18 8.65
C PRO A 67 -14.36 -2.70 9.08
N GLU A 68 -13.87 -2.36 10.28
CA GLU A 68 -13.81 -0.99 10.80
C GLU A 68 -12.52 -0.25 10.41
N ARG A 69 -11.50 -0.96 9.90
CA ARG A 69 -10.21 -0.34 9.50
C ARG A 69 -10.36 0.40 8.17
N THR A 70 -10.65 1.70 8.24
CA THR A 70 -10.83 2.56 7.06
C THR A 70 -9.52 3.10 6.47
N ASP A 71 -8.42 3.03 7.21
CA ASP A 71 -7.09 3.41 6.74
C ASP A 71 -6.50 2.31 5.84
N PRO A 72 -5.51 2.63 5.00
CA PRO A 72 -4.87 1.63 4.15
C PRO A 72 -3.89 0.70 4.88
N GLY A 73 -3.63 0.94 6.16
CA GLY A 73 -2.63 0.23 6.94
C GLY A 73 -1.19 0.46 6.47
N GLY A 74 -0.33 -0.46 6.89
CA GLY A 74 1.11 -0.49 6.65
C GLY A 74 1.72 -1.62 7.46
N PRO A 75 3.05 -1.62 7.64
CA PRO A 75 3.73 -2.54 8.53
C PRO A 75 3.11 -2.53 9.92
N GLY A 76 2.75 -3.71 10.39
CA GLY A 76 2.10 -3.93 11.67
C GLY A 76 1.95 -5.44 11.93
N PRO A 77 1.26 -5.84 13.00
CA PRO A 77 1.22 -7.22 13.46
C PRO A 77 0.43 -8.16 12.54
N ASP A 78 -0.45 -7.60 11.71
CA ASP A 78 -1.42 -8.37 10.94
C ASP A 78 -1.06 -8.40 9.45
N GLY A 79 -1.40 -9.52 8.80
CA GLY A 79 -1.51 -9.57 7.35
C GLY A 79 -2.72 -8.79 6.84
N PHE A 80 -2.96 -8.83 5.54
CA PHE A 80 -4.15 -8.22 4.95
C PHE A 80 -5.11 -9.30 4.47
N ALA A 81 -6.39 -9.16 4.79
CA ALA A 81 -7.41 -10.15 4.47
C ALA A 81 -8.70 -9.48 3.98
N PRO A 82 -9.53 -10.19 3.18
CA PRO A 82 -10.87 -9.72 2.85
C PRO A 82 -11.68 -9.47 4.12
N THR A 83 -12.47 -8.41 4.13
CA THR A 83 -13.49 -8.16 5.15
C THR A 83 -14.78 -8.89 4.78
N GLU A 84 -15.72 -8.95 5.71
CA GLU A 84 -17.07 -9.50 5.46
C GLU A 84 -17.77 -8.84 4.26
N TRP A 85 -17.49 -7.56 3.99
CA TRP A 85 -18.10 -6.79 2.91
C TRP A 85 -17.77 -7.34 1.52
N THR A 86 -16.64 -8.03 1.36
CA THR A 86 -16.28 -8.67 0.08
C THR A 86 -17.31 -9.71 -0.35
N HIS A 87 -17.89 -10.46 0.58
CA HIS A 87 -18.91 -11.47 0.27
C HIS A 87 -20.22 -10.85 -0.25
N HIS A 88 -20.48 -9.59 0.09
CA HIS A 88 -21.66 -8.85 -0.37
C HIS A 88 -21.48 -8.19 -1.75
N ALA A 89 -20.27 -8.24 -2.31
CA ALA A 89 -19.92 -7.64 -3.59
C ALA A 89 -19.11 -8.61 -4.48
N PRO A 90 -19.78 -9.63 -5.05
CA PRO A 90 -19.12 -10.70 -5.80
C PRO A 90 -18.38 -10.20 -7.05
N TYR A 91 -18.85 -9.16 -7.73
CA TYR A 91 -18.13 -8.61 -8.88
C TYR A 91 -16.91 -7.80 -8.45
N LEU A 92 -16.99 -7.02 -7.36
CA LEU A 92 -15.80 -6.36 -6.81
C LEU A 92 -14.77 -7.39 -6.32
N ALA A 93 -15.22 -8.51 -5.75
CA ALA A 93 -14.33 -9.63 -5.40
C ALA A 93 -13.66 -10.23 -6.64
N GLU A 94 -14.41 -10.46 -7.73
CA GLU A 94 -13.88 -10.91 -9.03
C GLU A 94 -12.82 -9.94 -9.55
N VAL A 95 -13.11 -8.63 -9.55
CA VAL A 95 -12.17 -7.59 -9.97
C VAL A 95 -10.88 -7.66 -9.15
N LEU A 96 -10.97 -7.71 -7.82
CA LEU A 96 -9.80 -7.79 -6.94
C LEU A 96 -8.96 -9.05 -7.21
N ALA A 97 -9.60 -10.17 -7.53
CA ALA A 97 -8.92 -11.42 -7.89
C ALA A 97 -8.20 -11.37 -9.24
N THR A 98 -8.60 -10.46 -10.15
CA THR A 98 -7.90 -10.26 -11.44
C THR A 98 -6.60 -9.46 -11.33
N LEU A 99 -6.35 -8.75 -10.23
CA LEU A 99 -5.14 -7.96 -10.08
C LEU A 99 -3.91 -8.87 -9.96
N PRO A 100 -2.92 -8.77 -10.86
CA PRO A 100 -1.74 -9.63 -10.86
C PRO A 100 -0.68 -9.11 -9.87
N ALA A 101 -1.11 -8.73 -8.68
CA ALA A 101 -0.28 -8.14 -7.65
C ALA A 101 -0.84 -8.40 -6.25
N PRO A 102 0.03 -8.53 -5.23
CA PRO A 102 -0.41 -8.50 -3.84
C PRO A 102 -1.15 -7.20 -3.52
N VAL A 103 -2.42 -7.33 -3.15
CA VAL A 103 -3.24 -6.21 -2.69
C VAL A 103 -3.04 -6.07 -1.18
N ASN A 104 -2.60 -4.89 -0.75
CA ASN A 104 -2.56 -4.54 0.66
C ASN A 104 -3.97 -4.18 1.10
N ALA A 105 -4.53 -3.07 0.61
CA ALA A 105 -5.87 -2.63 1.00
C ALA A 105 -6.77 -2.41 -0.23
N ALA A 106 -8.07 -2.63 -0.06
CA ALA A 106 -9.08 -2.32 -1.07
C ALA A 106 -10.29 -1.69 -0.37
N ARG A 107 -10.63 -0.46 -0.73
CA ARG A 107 -11.59 0.37 0.03
C ARG A 107 -12.50 1.13 -0.92
N LEU A 108 -13.81 1.00 -0.71
CA LEU A 108 -14.76 1.90 -1.35
C LEU A 108 -14.72 3.25 -0.64
N MET A 109 -14.51 4.31 -1.41
CA MET A 109 -14.41 5.67 -0.93
C MET A 109 -15.51 6.51 -1.57
N ALA A 110 -16.51 6.86 -0.77
CA ALA A 110 -17.65 7.68 -1.15
C ALA A 110 -17.44 9.13 -0.72
N LEU A 111 -17.49 10.03 -1.71
CA LEU A 111 -17.37 11.48 -1.53
C LEU A 111 -18.75 12.13 -1.76
N ALA A 112 -19.33 12.69 -0.71
CA ALA A 112 -20.65 13.33 -0.77
C ALA A 112 -20.68 14.61 -1.62
N PRO A 113 -21.86 15.08 -2.05
CA PRO A 113 -22.04 16.42 -2.61
C PRO A 113 -21.45 17.51 -1.71
N GLY A 114 -20.74 18.48 -2.29
CA GLY A 114 -20.07 19.58 -1.59
C GLY A 114 -18.82 19.20 -0.80
N ALA A 115 -18.43 17.93 -0.76
CA ALA A 115 -17.25 17.49 -0.02
C ALA A 115 -15.96 17.83 -0.76
N VAL A 116 -14.98 18.39 -0.03
CA VAL A 116 -13.66 18.76 -0.53
C VAL A 116 -12.61 18.26 0.46
N SER A 117 -11.57 17.58 -0.03
CA SER A 117 -10.41 17.23 0.78
C SER A 117 -9.41 18.40 0.80
N ALA A 118 -8.65 18.51 1.89
CA ALA A 118 -7.45 19.32 1.87
C ALA A 118 -6.46 18.80 0.81
N GLU A 119 -5.64 19.70 0.27
CA GLU A 119 -4.50 19.31 -0.54
C GLU A 119 -3.47 18.61 0.34
N HIS A 120 -2.98 17.46 -0.11
CA HIS A 120 -2.01 16.65 0.63
C HIS A 120 -1.17 15.82 -0.34
N CYS A 121 -0.14 15.17 0.21
CA CYS A 121 0.63 14.13 -0.47
C CYS A 121 0.53 12.85 0.35
N ASP A 122 0.58 11.71 -0.32
CA ASP A 122 0.75 10.41 0.30
C ASP A 122 2.08 9.77 -0.13
N PRO A 123 3.22 10.11 0.52
CA PRO A 123 4.55 9.72 0.08
C PRO A 123 4.77 8.21 -0.09
N LYS A 124 3.97 7.40 0.61
CA LYS A 124 3.96 5.94 0.52
C LYS A 124 3.62 5.44 -0.89
N TYR A 125 2.71 6.10 -1.59
CA TYR A 125 2.15 5.62 -2.86
C TYR A 125 2.89 6.23 -4.05
N ALA A 126 4.11 5.73 -4.23
CA ALA A 126 4.95 6.02 -5.38
C ALA A 126 5.47 4.74 -6.03
N LEU A 127 5.53 4.72 -7.36
CA LEU A 127 6.12 3.60 -8.10
C LEU A 127 7.62 3.45 -7.79
N THR A 128 8.30 4.55 -7.42
CA THR A 128 9.69 4.51 -6.94
C THR A 128 9.85 3.77 -5.63
N ARG A 129 8.79 3.71 -4.81
CA ARG A 129 8.68 2.88 -3.61
C ARG A 129 8.03 1.53 -3.88
N GLY A 130 7.69 1.21 -5.12
CA GLY A 130 7.07 -0.06 -5.50
C GLY A 130 5.65 -0.24 -4.97
N LEU A 131 4.92 0.86 -4.73
CA LEU A 131 3.53 0.83 -4.30
C LEU A 131 2.68 1.58 -5.32
N ALA A 132 1.59 0.94 -5.77
CA ALA A 132 0.63 1.52 -6.70
C ALA A 132 -0.70 1.73 -5.98
N ARG A 133 -1.23 2.96 -6.02
CA ARG A 133 -2.61 3.25 -5.65
C ARG A 133 -3.45 3.38 -6.92
N ILE A 134 -4.39 2.46 -7.06
CA ILE A 134 -5.22 2.30 -8.24
C ILE A 134 -6.67 2.62 -7.87
N HIS A 135 -7.36 3.34 -8.73
CA HIS A 135 -8.76 3.66 -8.59
C HIS A 135 -9.57 2.97 -9.68
N LEU A 136 -10.56 2.18 -9.27
CA LEU A 136 -11.66 1.79 -10.14
C LEU A 136 -12.85 2.71 -9.88
N VAL A 137 -13.35 3.33 -10.94
CA VAL A 137 -14.50 4.25 -10.83
C VAL A 137 -15.80 3.43 -10.87
N LEU A 138 -16.62 3.52 -9.80
CA LEU A 138 -17.93 2.86 -9.76
C LEU A 138 -19.04 3.83 -10.15
N SER A 139 -19.10 4.98 -9.47
CA SER A 139 -20.03 6.08 -9.81
C SER A 139 -19.32 7.42 -9.68
N THR A 140 -19.64 8.34 -10.57
CA THR A 140 -19.05 9.68 -10.60
C THR A 140 -20.04 10.67 -11.22
N ASN A 141 -19.67 11.94 -11.26
CA ASN A 141 -20.41 12.99 -11.96
C ASN A 141 -19.41 14.01 -12.56
N PRO A 142 -19.83 14.88 -13.49
CA PRO A 142 -18.93 15.85 -14.15
C PRO A 142 -18.23 16.84 -13.20
N ASP A 143 -18.79 17.06 -12.02
CA ASP A 143 -18.33 18.02 -11.02
C ASP A 143 -17.52 17.34 -9.89
N ALA A 144 -17.31 16.02 -9.97
CA ALA A 144 -16.40 15.28 -9.13
C ALA A 144 -15.00 15.27 -9.77
N VAL A 145 -14.07 16.04 -9.19
CA VAL A 145 -12.75 16.32 -9.77
C VAL A 145 -11.65 15.91 -8.80
N LEU A 146 -10.68 15.14 -9.31
CA LEU A 146 -9.36 15.00 -8.69
C LEU A 146 -8.44 16.05 -9.30
N VAL A 147 -7.78 16.86 -8.49
CA VAL A 147 -6.63 17.66 -8.94
C VAL A 147 -5.38 16.96 -8.44
N LEU A 148 -4.49 16.55 -9.34
CA LEU A 148 -3.26 15.84 -9.03
C LEU A 148 -2.11 16.52 -9.78
N ASP A 149 -1.15 17.05 -9.01
CA ASP A 149 -0.02 17.82 -9.52
C ASP A 149 -0.47 18.94 -10.48
N GLY A 150 -1.47 19.72 -10.04
CA GLY A 150 -2.09 20.80 -10.80
C GLY A 150 -2.99 20.37 -11.96
N THR A 151 -3.06 19.08 -12.29
CA THR A 151 -3.87 18.58 -13.42
C THR A 151 -5.24 18.09 -12.92
N ALA A 152 -6.32 18.58 -13.54
CA ALA A 152 -7.69 18.18 -13.20
C ALA A 152 -8.13 16.93 -13.98
N TYR A 153 -8.64 15.93 -13.27
CA TYR A 153 -9.10 14.65 -13.79
C TYR A 153 -10.57 14.37 -13.46
N ARG A 154 -11.29 13.81 -14.45
CA ARG A 154 -12.68 13.34 -14.36
C ARG A 154 -12.76 11.91 -14.90
N TRP A 155 -12.30 10.95 -14.12
CA TRP A 155 -12.28 9.54 -14.52
C TRP A 155 -13.71 8.99 -14.65
N GLN A 156 -13.93 8.09 -15.62
CA GLN A 156 -15.27 7.59 -15.97
C GLN A 156 -15.56 6.19 -15.40
N PRO A 157 -16.83 5.84 -15.15
CA PRO A 157 -17.21 4.52 -14.61
C PRO A 157 -16.62 3.34 -15.40
N GLY A 158 -16.20 2.30 -14.68
CA GLY A 158 -15.57 1.10 -15.23
C GLY A 158 -14.11 1.28 -15.66
N GLN A 159 -13.57 2.51 -15.62
CA GLN A 159 -12.15 2.75 -15.88
C GLN A 159 -11.30 2.52 -14.65
N LEU A 160 -10.14 1.95 -14.88
CA LEU A 160 -9.08 1.76 -13.89
C LEU A 160 -7.99 2.81 -14.11
N TRP A 161 -7.57 3.49 -13.04
CA TRP A 161 -6.60 4.58 -13.10
C TRP A 161 -5.52 4.43 -12.04
N PHE A 162 -4.28 4.65 -12.42
CA PHE A 162 -3.19 4.89 -11.47
C PHE A 162 -3.01 6.40 -11.29
N GLY A 163 -2.76 6.84 -10.05
CA GLY A 163 -2.29 8.19 -9.74
C GLY A 163 -1.01 8.15 -8.92
N GLU A 164 -0.05 9.02 -9.22
CA GLU A 164 1.18 9.21 -8.44
C GLU A 164 0.87 10.06 -7.20
N PHE A 165 0.19 9.48 -6.21
CA PHE A 165 -0.34 10.18 -5.03
C PHE A 165 0.73 10.66 -4.05
N ALA A 166 2.02 10.33 -4.27
CA ALA A 166 3.11 11.03 -3.60
C ALA A 166 3.24 12.50 -4.04
N ARG A 167 2.59 12.91 -5.13
CA ARG A 167 2.47 14.31 -5.56
C ARG A 167 1.28 15.00 -4.89
N PRO A 168 1.30 16.35 -4.78
CA PRO A 168 0.20 17.11 -4.22
C PRO A 168 -1.12 16.83 -4.93
N HIS A 169 -2.16 16.57 -4.15
CA HIS A 169 -3.50 16.31 -4.69
C HIS A 169 -4.62 16.67 -3.74
N LEU A 170 -5.78 16.95 -4.33
CA LEU A 170 -7.06 17.11 -3.64
C LEU A 170 -8.18 16.50 -4.45
N VAL A 171 -9.27 16.13 -3.78
CA VAL A 171 -10.51 15.72 -4.43
C VAL A 171 -11.65 16.62 -3.98
N ARG A 172 -12.52 16.97 -4.91
CA ARG A 172 -13.77 17.69 -4.64
C ARG A 172 -14.93 17.06 -5.39
N ASN A 173 -16.12 17.22 -4.85
CA ASN A 173 -17.37 16.87 -5.50
C ASN A 173 -18.33 18.05 -5.42
N ASP A 174 -18.27 18.93 -6.40
CA ASP A 174 -19.15 20.11 -6.48
C ASP A 174 -20.54 19.75 -7.07
N GLY A 175 -20.76 18.47 -7.41
CA GLY A 175 -21.98 17.98 -8.02
C GLY A 175 -23.05 17.55 -7.01
N ALA A 176 -24.23 17.21 -7.53
CA ALA A 176 -25.39 16.83 -6.72
C ALA A 176 -25.44 15.34 -6.32
N THR A 177 -24.51 14.50 -6.79
CA THR A 177 -24.54 13.05 -6.53
C THR A 177 -23.24 12.55 -5.90
N THR A 178 -23.33 11.53 -5.05
CA THR A 178 -22.14 10.91 -4.42
C THR A 178 -21.25 10.23 -5.45
N ARG A 179 -19.96 10.57 -5.44
CA ARG A 179 -18.91 9.88 -6.21
C ARG A 179 -18.36 8.72 -5.39
N VAL A 180 -18.20 7.54 -5.99
CA VAL A 180 -17.67 6.34 -5.34
C VAL A 180 -16.61 5.69 -6.20
N HIS A 181 -15.39 5.58 -5.69
CA HIS A 181 -14.31 4.80 -6.29
C HIS A 181 -13.92 3.64 -5.36
N LEU A 182 -13.52 2.51 -5.94
CA LEU A 182 -12.77 1.48 -5.23
C LEU A 182 -11.29 1.85 -5.34
N VAL A 183 -10.67 2.16 -4.21
CA VAL A 183 -9.24 2.49 -4.09
C VAL A 183 -8.50 1.24 -3.64
N ILE A 184 -7.54 0.83 -4.46
CA ILE A 184 -6.77 -0.39 -4.30
C ILE A 184 -5.31 -0.02 -4.12
N ASP A 185 -4.78 -0.34 -2.95
CA ASP A 185 -3.39 -0.15 -2.58
C ASP A 185 -2.66 -1.48 -2.79
N ALA A 186 -1.82 -1.57 -3.83
CA ALA A 186 -1.16 -2.81 -4.24
C ALA A 186 0.36 -2.63 -4.36
N LEU A 187 1.09 -3.75 -4.30
CA LEU A 187 2.50 -3.76 -4.66
C LEU A 187 2.65 -3.70 -6.18
N LEU A 188 3.64 -2.94 -6.66
CA LEU A 188 3.99 -2.94 -8.07
C LEU A 188 4.77 -4.22 -8.41
N THR A 189 4.20 -5.07 -9.25
CA THR A 189 4.83 -6.27 -9.82
C THR A 189 5.12 -6.06 -11.30
N ALA A 190 5.96 -6.92 -11.88
CA ALA A 190 6.23 -6.89 -13.32
C ALA A 190 4.94 -7.14 -14.13
N GLU A 191 4.07 -8.03 -13.65
CA GLU A 191 2.80 -8.36 -14.27
C GLU A 191 1.81 -7.18 -14.19
N LEU A 192 1.73 -6.49 -13.05
CA LEU A 192 0.89 -5.29 -12.93
C LEU A 192 1.41 -4.15 -13.82
N ALA A 193 2.73 -4.02 -13.99
CA ALA A 193 3.32 -3.03 -14.88
C ALA A 193 2.84 -3.18 -16.34
N THR A 194 2.44 -4.39 -16.78
CA THR A 194 1.88 -4.63 -18.12
C THR A 194 0.52 -3.97 -18.34
N TRP A 195 -0.19 -3.62 -17.26
CA TRP A 195 -1.47 -2.91 -17.33
C TRP A 195 -1.31 -1.43 -17.67
N PHE A 196 -0.11 -0.87 -17.52
CA PHE A 196 0.17 0.53 -17.83
C PHE A 196 0.31 0.75 -19.34
N PRO A 197 0.10 1.98 -19.83
CA PRO A 197 0.44 2.35 -21.20
C PRO A 197 1.92 2.14 -21.53
N ARG A 198 2.25 2.11 -22.82
CA ARG A 198 3.58 1.70 -23.31
C ARG A 198 4.71 2.58 -22.78
N ASP A 199 4.52 3.89 -22.79
CA ASP A 199 5.47 4.91 -22.30
C ASP A 199 5.75 4.75 -20.80
N TRP A 200 4.71 4.50 -19.99
CA TRP A 200 4.86 4.19 -18.57
C TRP A 200 5.61 2.88 -18.35
N ALA A 201 5.24 1.83 -19.10
CA ALA A 201 5.93 0.55 -19.02
C ALA A 201 7.40 0.68 -19.39
N GLU A 202 7.74 1.40 -20.45
CA GLU A 202 9.13 1.68 -20.86
C GLU A 202 9.92 2.41 -19.78
N ALA A 203 9.34 3.45 -19.16
CA ALA A 203 9.97 4.14 -18.04
C ALA A 203 10.26 3.18 -16.87
N MET A 204 9.30 2.33 -16.50
CA MET A 204 9.48 1.34 -15.45
C MET A 204 10.58 0.32 -15.78
N HIS A 205 10.63 -0.18 -17.03
CA HIS A 205 11.69 -1.08 -17.50
C HIS A 205 13.07 -0.42 -17.52
N ALA A 206 13.14 0.90 -17.74
CA ALA A 206 14.36 1.68 -17.64
C ALA A 206 14.83 1.94 -16.19
N GLY A 207 14.19 1.29 -15.19
CA GLY A 207 14.57 1.41 -13.79
C GLY A 207 13.98 2.62 -13.07
N ALA A 208 12.89 3.20 -13.57
CA ALA A 208 12.20 4.30 -12.89
C ALA A 208 11.33 3.85 -11.70
N ALA A 209 11.03 2.55 -11.59
CA ALA A 209 10.18 2.00 -10.54
C ALA A 209 10.84 0.84 -9.80
N LEU A 210 10.45 0.66 -8.55
CA LEU A 210 10.85 -0.49 -7.75
C LEU A 210 9.83 -1.62 -7.94
N MET A 211 10.30 -2.76 -8.42
CA MET A 211 9.46 -3.95 -8.61
C MET A 211 9.48 -4.85 -7.38
N ASN A 212 8.35 -5.49 -7.10
CA ASN A 212 8.20 -6.44 -6.00
C ASN A 212 8.02 -7.86 -6.57
N ARG A 213 8.65 -8.82 -5.91
CA ARG A 213 8.48 -10.24 -6.14
C ARG A 213 7.18 -10.75 -5.52
N PRO A 214 6.61 -11.84 -6.05
CA PRO A 214 5.56 -12.58 -5.36
C PRO A 214 6.10 -13.17 -4.05
N ALA A 215 5.19 -13.55 -3.15
CA ALA A 215 5.57 -14.31 -1.96
C ALA A 215 6.10 -15.70 -2.38
N ALA A 216 7.13 -16.17 -1.69
CA ALA A 216 7.65 -17.53 -1.84
C ALA A 216 7.10 -18.45 -0.73
N ALA A 217 7.20 -19.76 -0.95
CA ALA A 217 6.95 -20.74 0.10
C ALA A 217 8.02 -20.63 1.19
N LEU A 218 7.61 -20.75 2.45
CA LEU A 218 8.52 -20.68 3.59
C LEU A 218 9.64 -21.72 3.45
N ASP A 219 10.87 -21.28 3.74
CA ASP A 219 12.04 -22.15 3.85
C ASP A 219 12.40 -22.41 5.33
N SER A 220 13.44 -23.21 5.56
CA SER A 220 13.93 -23.56 6.89
C SER A 220 14.80 -22.47 7.52
N SER A 221 14.44 -21.19 7.35
CA SER A 221 15.16 -20.08 7.98
C SER A 221 15.16 -20.25 9.51
N PRO A 222 16.30 -20.02 10.20
CA PRO A 222 16.36 -20.12 11.66
C PRO A 222 15.68 -18.91 12.32
N ALA A 223 15.05 -19.13 13.47
CA ALA A 223 14.61 -18.04 14.33
C ALA A 223 15.84 -17.29 14.90
N THR A 224 15.84 -15.96 14.83
CA THR A 224 17.02 -15.16 15.15
C THR A 224 16.70 -13.88 15.91
N THR A 225 17.59 -13.52 16.83
CA THR A 225 17.60 -12.26 17.55
C THR A 225 18.66 -11.34 16.94
N VAL A 226 18.29 -10.09 16.68
CA VAL A 226 19.11 -9.09 16.01
C VAL A 226 18.91 -7.72 16.67
N ARG A 227 19.95 -6.87 16.66
CA ARG A 227 19.84 -5.47 17.09
C ARG A 227 19.73 -4.54 15.88
N LEU A 228 18.52 -4.08 15.59
CA LEU A 228 18.21 -3.29 14.40
C LEU A 228 18.32 -1.80 14.70
N PRO A 229 18.83 -0.97 13.78
CA PRO A 229 18.68 0.47 13.89
C PRO A 229 17.20 0.86 13.99
N ALA A 230 16.84 1.75 14.93
CA ALA A 230 15.44 2.09 15.19
C ALA A 230 14.70 2.66 13.97
N SER A 231 15.38 3.46 13.14
CA SER A 231 14.90 4.08 11.90
C SER A 231 14.58 3.07 10.80
N PHE A 232 15.21 1.88 10.82
CA PHE A 232 14.89 0.81 9.88
C PHE A 232 13.43 0.36 10.01
N LEU A 233 12.89 0.48 11.23
CA LEU A 233 11.51 0.15 11.58
C LEU A 233 10.58 1.39 11.57
N ASP A 234 11.09 2.56 11.16
CA ASP A 234 10.29 3.78 11.03
C ASP A 234 9.71 3.91 9.62
N PHE A 235 8.42 3.63 9.51
CA PHE A 235 7.65 3.71 8.27
C PHE A 235 6.84 5.01 8.16
N ALA A 236 7.14 6.03 8.96
CA ALA A 236 6.36 7.25 8.99
C ALA A 236 6.38 8.01 7.64
N PRO A 237 5.25 8.65 7.24
CA PRO A 237 5.13 9.34 5.96
C PRO A 237 6.02 10.59 5.85
N THR A 238 6.33 11.24 6.97
CA THR A 238 7.01 12.53 7.04
C THR A 238 8.50 12.34 7.38
N GLY A 239 9.32 11.98 6.39
CA GLY A 239 10.76 12.27 6.43
C GLY A 239 11.72 11.19 6.93
N GLY A 240 11.26 10.03 7.41
CA GLY A 240 12.14 8.91 7.83
C GLY A 240 12.28 7.77 6.81
N GLY A 241 11.33 7.65 5.87
CA GLY A 241 11.13 6.45 5.04
C GLY A 241 12.27 6.06 4.08
N ASP A 242 13.09 7.01 3.65
CA ASP A 242 14.18 6.79 2.67
C ASP A 242 15.58 6.96 3.26
N SER A 243 15.66 7.45 4.49
CA SER A 243 16.94 7.73 5.14
C SER A 243 17.56 6.42 5.57
N MET A 244 18.80 6.20 5.12
CA MET A 244 19.61 5.09 5.62
C MET A 244 19.78 5.22 7.12
N PRO A 245 19.68 4.11 7.88
CA PRO A 245 20.12 4.15 9.25
C PRO A 245 21.57 4.61 9.33
N ALA A 246 21.85 5.54 10.22
CA ALA A 246 23.21 5.97 10.46
C ALA A 246 23.99 4.82 11.15
N PRO A 247 25.28 4.61 10.86
CA PRO A 247 26.06 3.52 11.45
C PRO A 247 26.08 3.52 13.00
N ASP A 248 25.92 4.69 13.61
CA ASP A 248 25.97 4.98 15.04
C ASP A 248 24.58 5.21 15.68
N GLU A 249 23.50 4.96 14.93
CA GLU A 249 22.14 5.11 15.42
C GLU A 249 21.82 4.12 16.56
N PRO A 250 20.99 4.50 17.56
CA PRO A 250 20.48 3.57 18.56
C PRO A 250 19.85 2.32 17.94
N ALA A 251 20.38 1.16 18.32
CA ALA A 251 19.86 -0.12 17.89
C ALA A 251 18.94 -0.74 18.96
N ILE A 252 17.77 -1.21 18.52
CA ILE A 252 16.77 -1.90 19.33
C ILE A 252 16.80 -3.40 19.05
N GLU A 253 16.68 -4.21 20.11
CA GLU A 253 16.60 -5.66 19.95
C GLU A 253 15.26 -6.05 19.31
N ALA A 254 15.33 -6.98 18.36
CA ALA A 254 14.19 -7.59 17.72
C ALA A 254 14.41 -9.09 17.51
N ARG A 255 13.33 -9.85 17.62
CA ARG A 255 13.29 -11.30 17.35
C ARG A 255 12.54 -11.54 16.07
N VAL A 256 13.13 -12.30 15.16
CA VAL A 256 12.52 -12.72 13.90
C VAL A 256 12.30 -14.22 13.97
N GLU A 257 11.05 -14.65 13.95
CA GLU A 257 10.68 -16.04 14.19
C GLU A 257 9.39 -16.43 13.47
N PRO A 258 9.20 -17.72 13.16
CA PRO A 258 7.94 -18.20 12.61
C PRO A 258 6.83 -18.10 13.66
N ALA A 259 5.65 -17.61 13.25
CA ALA A 259 4.41 -17.79 13.99
C ALA A 259 3.50 -18.78 13.24
N TRP A 260 2.38 -19.14 13.87
CA TRP A 260 1.41 -20.12 13.35
C TRP A 260 0.90 -19.85 11.93
N ASP A 261 0.78 -18.57 11.55
CA ASP A 261 0.20 -18.12 10.28
C ASP A 261 1.20 -17.45 9.32
N GLN A 262 2.25 -16.82 9.85
CA GLN A 262 3.26 -16.08 9.10
C GLN A 262 4.50 -15.80 9.97
N TRP A 263 5.61 -15.39 9.36
CA TRP A 263 6.78 -14.93 10.09
C TRP A 263 6.53 -13.57 10.75
N ARG A 264 7.17 -13.33 11.90
CA ARG A 264 7.02 -12.07 12.65
C ARG A 264 8.36 -11.53 13.09
N LEU A 265 8.43 -10.20 13.16
CA LEU A 265 9.49 -9.45 13.82
C LEU A 265 8.88 -8.78 15.05
N THR A 266 9.29 -9.23 16.24
CA THR A 266 8.88 -8.67 17.53
C THR A 266 10.01 -7.81 18.09
N VAL A 267 9.73 -6.53 18.34
CA VAL A 267 10.71 -5.57 18.86
C VAL A 267 10.60 -5.50 20.38
N ALA A 268 11.72 -5.26 21.07
CA ALA A 268 11.77 -5.16 22.53
C ALA A 268 10.85 -4.08 23.13
N ASP A 269 10.44 -3.07 22.35
CA ASP A 269 9.48 -2.04 22.76
C ASP A 269 8.01 -2.45 22.56
N GLY A 270 7.75 -3.71 22.18
CA GLY A 270 6.41 -4.27 22.00
C GLY A 270 5.82 -4.11 20.61
N ARG A 271 6.48 -3.41 19.68
CA ARG A 271 6.06 -3.38 18.27
C ARG A 271 6.18 -4.77 17.65
N VAL A 272 5.22 -5.15 16.83
CA VAL A 272 5.22 -6.42 16.10
C VAL A 272 4.93 -6.15 14.63
N PHE A 273 5.68 -6.84 13.76
CA PHE A 273 5.53 -6.74 12.32
C PHE A 273 5.38 -8.13 11.70
N ALA A 274 4.30 -8.33 10.96
CA ALA A 274 4.12 -9.47 10.09
C ALA A 274 5.06 -9.37 8.88
N LEU A 275 5.61 -10.51 8.47
CA LEU A 275 6.59 -10.63 7.40
C LEU A 275 6.09 -11.56 6.28
N VAL A 276 6.46 -11.21 5.04
CA VAL A 276 6.22 -12.01 3.85
C VAL A 276 7.56 -12.52 3.33
N HIS A 277 7.70 -13.85 3.22
CA HIS A 277 8.88 -14.50 2.67
C HIS A 277 8.97 -14.32 1.15
N LEU A 278 10.17 -14.06 0.66
CA LEU A 278 10.51 -13.76 -0.73
C LEU A 278 11.48 -14.79 -1.33
N GLY A 279 11.86 -15.81 -0.57
CA GLY A 279 12.88 -16.80 -0.93
C GLY A 279 14.24 -16.51 -0.29
N GLU A 280 15.05 -17.55 -0.13
CA GLU A 280 16.44 -17.47 0.37
C GLU A 280 16.57 -16.74 1.73
N GLY A 281 15.64 -17.01 2.64
CA GLY A 281 15.54 -16.36 3.94
C GLY A 281 15.32 -14.85 3.91
N GLU A 282 14.92 -14.27 2.76
CA GLU A 282 14.58 -12.85 2.64
C GLU A 282 13.10 -12.59 2.88
N PHE A 283 12.82 -11.53 3.62
CA PHE A 283 11.48 -11.13 4.02
C PHE A 283 11.26 -9.64 3.76
N ARG A 284 10.06 -9.29 3.30
CA ARG A 284 9.52 -7.92 3.39
C ARG A 284 8.50 -7.81 4.52
N PHE A 285 8.20 -6.59 4.92
CA PHE A 285 7.12 -6.31 5.86
C PHE A 285 5.76 -6.41 5.16
N CYS A 286 4.77 -7.03 5.80
CA CYS A 286 3.38 -6.98 5.35
C CYS A 286 2.92 -5.52 5.21
N GLY A 287 2.25 -5.17 4.11
CA GLY A 287 1.81 -3.79 3.87
C GLY A 287 2.90 -2.81 3.43
N TRP A 288 4.12 -3.30 3.17
CA TRP A 288 5.24 -2.56 2.58
C TRP A 288 5.82 -3.29 1.37
N SER A 289 6.57 -2.54 0.58
CA SER A 289 7.28 -3.06 -0.59
C SER A 289 8.68 -3.57 -0.23
N GLU A 290 9.37 -4.11 -1.22
CA GLU A 290 10.79 -4.46 -1.15
C GLU A 290 11.73 -3.25 -1.04
N GLN A 291 11.17 -2.05 -0.89
CA GLN A 291 11.94 -0.86 -0.51
C GLN A 291 12.69 -1.11 0.80
N ARG A 292 12.18 -2.00 1.66
CA ARG A 292 12.87 -2.53 2.84
C ARG A 292 12.70 -4.04 2.98
N THR A 293 13.80 -4.76 3.15
CA THR A 293 13.78 -6.19 3.45
C THR A 293 14.84 -6.55 4.49
N LEU A 294 14.65 -7.68 5.15
CA LEU A 294 15.65 -8.33 5.98
C LEU A 294 15.87 -9.74 5.45
N GLN A 295 17.12 -10.18 5.38
CA GLN A 295 17.49 -11.54 4.97
C GLN A 295 18.23 -12.23 6.09
N ILE A 296 17.67 -13.32 6.61
CA ILE A 296 18.31 -14.16 7.63
C ILE A 296 19.35 -15.04 6.93
N ARG A 297 20.58 -15.02 7.45
CA ARG A 297 21.70 -15.84 6.99
C ARG A 297 22.29 -16.60 8.18
N GLU A 298 23.25 -17.47 7.92
CA GLU A 298 23.85 -18.32 8.95
C GLU A 298 24.49 -17.52 10.10
N SER A 299 25.14 -16.39 9.80
CA SER A 299 25.92 -15.60 10.78
C SER A 299 25.38 -14.19 11.04
N ASP A 300 24.49 -13.69 10.19
CA ASP A 300 23.99 -12.32 10.25
C ASP A 300 22.56 -12.19 9.70
N VAL A 301 21.97 -11.02 9.93
CA VAL A 301 20.78 -10.57 9.21
C VAL A 301 21.19 -9.43 8.31
N LEU A 302 20.98 -9.59 7.01
CA LEU A 302 21.23 -8.53 6.04
C LEU A 302 20.00 -7.66 5.86
N LEU A 303 20.08 -6.41 6.33
CA LEU A 303 19.08 -5.39 6.05
C LEU A 303 19.33 -4.81 4.66
N ARG A 304 18.27 -4.53 3.92
CA ARG A 304 18.36 -3.79 2.64
C ARG A 304 17.33 -2.69 2.61
N THR A 305 17.77 -1.53 2.16
CA THR A 305 16.88 -0.49 1.62
C THR A 305 17.12 -0.37 0.12
N ARG A 306 16.07 -0.12 -0.66
CA ARG A 306 16.14 -0.05 -2.12
C ARG A 306 15.53 1.23 -2.66
N THR A 307 16.13 1.74 -3.72
CA THR A 307 15.46 2.61 -4.67
C THR A 307 15.30 1.84 -5.99
N PRO A 308 14.63 2.38 -7.01
CA PRO A 308 14.55 1.73 -8.31
C PRO A 308 15.93 1.38 -8.92
N THR A 309 16.96 2.17 -8.61
CA THR A 309 18.29 2.06 -9.22
C THR A 309 19.40 1.69 -8.25
N SER A 310 19.12 1.57 -6.95
CA SER A 310 20.13 1.26 -5.93
C SER A 310 19.62 0.28 -4.87
N SER A 311 20.54 -0.49 -4.31
CA SER A 311 20.30 -1.33 -3.14
C SER A 311 21.41 -1.08 -2.12
N HIS A 312 21.04 -0.83 -0.87
CA HIS A 312 21.98 -0.54 0.21
C HIS A 312 21.94 -1.66 1.26
N PRO A 313 22.86 -2.64 1.18
CA PRO A 313 22.97 -3.72 2.14
C PRO A 313 23.65 -3.25 3.45
N MET A 314 23.12 -3.69 4.60
CA MET A 314 23.70 -3.46 5.92
C MET A 314 23.65 -4.77 6.73
N PRO A 315 24.76 -5.53 6.81
CA PRO A 315 24.80 -6.75 7.60
C PRO A 315 24.82 -6.41 9.08
N ILE A 316 23.98 -7.08 9.86
CA ILE A 316 23.90 -6.93 11.32
C ILE A 316 24.16 -8.27 11.98
N PRO A 317 25.08 -8.35 12.95
CA PRO A 317 25.30 -9.58 13.70
C PRO A 317 24.00 -10.11 14.30
N ALA A 318 23.78 -11.41 14.13
CA ALA A 318 22.58 -12.09 14.59
C ALA A 318 22.94 -13.23 15.54
N ARG A 319 22.02 -13.57 16.43
CA ARG A 319 22.16 -14.71 17.35
C ARG A 319 20.97 -15.64 17.16
N PRO A 320 21.14 -16.96 17.23
CA PRO A 320 20.00 -17.87 17.30
C PRO A 320 19.10 -17.52 18.49
N ASN A 321 17.79 -17.65 18.33
CA ASN A 321 16.88 -17.52 19.47
C ASN A 321 17.16 -18.67 20.46
N GLU A 322 17.41 -18.34 21.73
CA GLU A 322 17.44 -19.33 22.80
C GLU A 322 16.02 -19.87 23.03
N HIS A 323 15.89 -21.21 23.06
CA HIS A 323 14.63 -21.91 23.30
C HIS A 323 14.13 -21.75 24.75
#